data_AF-A0AAD7HQM6-F1
#
_entry.id   AF-A0AAD7HQM6-F1
#
_cell.length_a   1.000
_cell.length_b   1.000
_cell.length_c   1.000
_cell.angle_alpha   90.00
_cell.angle_beta   90.00
_cell.angle_gamma   90.00
#
_symmetry.space_group_name_H-M   'P 1'
#
loop_
_entity.id
_entity.type
_entity.pdbx_description
1 polymer ?
#
loop_
_entity_poly.entity_id
_entity_poly.type
_entity_poly.pdbx_seq_one_letter_code
_entity_poly.pdbx_strand_id
1 'polypeptide(L)'
;MQWTKLNSIANNSYGPAAALDPSALSKSATATGAKRPSNLKKVDFFPTSRSMKLFFEARVLDCWRISFNAEDILEHFSKPMPNPPDLHVLWATARKLVTRYASQKAYDQAIDTDFFDSAHPDMKIPLGTPWVPPAIKSPTQDDDEMEPEGEEPDQGDRVMANKVLFLQDMGWWIIADHAVPDGEIGRIWEIMKIWIFSFCGSANRNYTNYLLETYCLHRYEASKDFSNAIFNNSLINPHGRRYIECDWIQEDYNKWLEEMVERKGGDFDDHFYRHTLAPNVMEFLHMKSNMESSFKLKPRGKTHGAPHLQNEFQQLLRMHKEDQRHLYRPGRTMGHASINFYAQGNEKLEESQIDKFIRESTAYSDITKDVLSGEEHDHWDEEMQKKIDNILQDHDTMVSDCDSDNESGAESDAGDDAGEDLGGIDYSDDSEKSDDEEMDRDLGGQDESDEDLEGQKENEELSEMEEEEMDQYVPPVDGASFESDG
;
A
#
# COMPACT_ATOMS: atom_id res chain seq x y z
N MET A 1 -4.34 3.71 4.19
CA MET A 1 -5.09 2.51 3.70
C MET A 1 -4.36 1.66 2.65
N GLN A 2 -3.87 2.24 1.54
CA GLN A 2 -3.19 1.47 0.49
C GLN A 2 -1.96 0.71 1.04
N TRP A 3 -1.17 1.35 1.89
CA TRP A 3 -0.02 0.73 2.55
C TRP A 3 -0.43 -0.45 3.44
N THR A 4 -1.46 -0.29 4.27
CA THR A 4 -2.01 -1.37 5.11
C THR A 4 -2.47 -2.58 4.29
N LYS A 5 -3.12 -2.33 3.14
CA LYS A 5 -3.51 -3.40 2.22
C LYS A 5 -2.27 -4.05 1.61
N LEU A 6 -1.26 -3.29 1.20
CA LEU A 6 0.01 -3.82 0.69
C LEU A 6 0.71 -4.72 1.72
N ASN A 7 0.81 -4.28 2.99
CA ASN A 7 1.33 -5.09 4.10
C ASN A 7 0.57 -6.43 4.22
N SER A 8 -0.76 -6.38 4.15
CA SER A 8 -1.61 -7.59 4.22
C SER A 8 -1.33 -8.56 3.08
N ILE A 9 -1.21 -8.05 1.85
CA ILE A 9 -0.93 -8.88 0.66
C ILE A 9 0.48 -9.46 0.75
N ALA A 10 1.47 -8.65 1.15
CA ALA A 10 2.85 -9.08 1.30
C ALA A 10 2.97 -10.21 2.33
N ASN A 11 2.41 -10.02 3.53
CA ASN A 11 2.37 -11.03 4.58
C ASN A 11 1.73 -12.35 4.12
N ASN A 12 0.67 -12.27 3.32
CA ASN A 12 -0.08 -13.44 2.87
C ASN A 12 0.56 -14.18 1.68
N SER A 13 1.33 -13.47 0.84
CA SER A 13 1.75 -13.99 -0.48
C SER A 13 3.25 -14.25 -0.59
N TYR A 14 4.09 -13.64 0.25
CA TYR A 14 5.54 -13.87 0.17
C TYR A 14 5.92 -15.28 0.59
N GLY A 15 5.25 -15.89 1.57
CA GLY A 15 5.61 -17.22 2.08
C GLY A 15 7.02 -17.26 2.69
N PRO A 16 7.62 -18.46 2.88
CA PRO A 16 8.96 -18.60 3.44
C PRO A 16 10.07 -17.99 2.56
N ALA A 17 11.21 -17.59 3.15
CA ALA A 17 12.30 -16.97 2.41
C ALA A 17 12.94 -17.92 1.37
N ALA A 18 13.20 -19.17 1.77
CA ALA A 18 13.73 -20.23 0.90
C ALA A 18 12.61 -21.07 0.23
N ALA A 19 11.51 -20.42 -0.18
CA ALA A 19 10.37 -21.13 -0.75
C ALA A 19 10.70 -21.79 -2.09
N LEU A 20 10.54 -23.11 -2.16
CA LEU A 20 10.49 -23.85 -3.44
C LEU A 20 9.17 -23.65 -4.18
N ASP A 21 8.12 -23.25 -3.44
CA ASP A 21 6.79 -23.02 -3.95
C ASP A 21 6.75 -21.88 -4.99
N PRO A 22 6.35 -22.15 -6.25
CA PRO A 22 6.26 -21.11 -7.27
C PRO A 22 5.10 -20.12 -7.06
N SER A 23 4.16 -20.36 -6.16
CA SER A 23 3.14 -19.38 -5.80
C SER A 23 3.66 -18.28 -4.86
N ALA A 24 4.67 -18.57 -4.05
CA ALA A 24 5.28 -17.66 -3.09
C ALA A 24 6.03 -16.51 -3.79
N LEU A 25 5.84 -15.27 -3.33
CA LEU A 25 6.53 -14.12 -3.90
C LEU A 25 8.03 -14.13 -3.60
N SER A 26 8.52 -14.80 -2.55
CA SER A 26 9.98 -14.94 -2.33
C SER A 26 10.68 -15.55 -3.53
N LYS A 27 10.11 -16.61 -4.12
CA LYS A 27 10.70 -17.25 -5.28
C LYS A 27 10.77 -16.30 -6.47
N SER A 28 9.78 -15.42 -6.60
CA SER A 28 9.79 -14.38 -7.64
C SER A 28 10.82 -13.29 -7.33
N ALA A 29 10.96 -12.87 -6.07
CA ALA A 29 11.95 -11.91 -5.61
C ALA A 29 13.39 -12.42 -5.80
N THR A 30 13.67 -13.66 -5.40
CA THR A 30 14.96 -14.33 -5.63
C THR A 30 15.26 -14.44 -7.12
N ALA A 31 14.26 -14.76 -7.95
CA ALA A 31 14.46 -14.85 -9.39
C ALA A 31 14.88 -13.48 -9.96
N THR A 32 14.22 -12.39 -9.60
CA THR A 32 14.49 -11.06 -10.18
C THR A 32 15.57 -10.26 -9.44
N GLY A 33 16.14 -10.79 -8.36
CA GLY A 33 17.03 -10.03 -7.47
C GLY A 33 16.33 -8.91 -6.69
N ALA A 34 15.00 -8.92 -6.61
CA ALA A 34 14.27 -7.94 -5.80
C ALA A 34 14.47 -8.24 -4.30
N LYS A 35 14.66 -7.20 -3.50
CA LYS A 35 14.77 -7.34 -2.04
C LYS A 35 13.46 -7.87 -1.49
N ARG A 36 13.51 -9.01 -0.80
CA ARG A 36 12.39 -9.46 0.04
C ARG A 36 12.31 -8.53 1.27
N PRO A 37 11.12 -8.03 1.65
CA PRO A 37 10.99 -7.24 2.86
C PRO A 37 11.48 -8.04 4.08
N SER A 38 12.25 -7.40 4.96
CA SER A 38 12.75 -8.00 6.21
C SER A 38 11.60 -8.30 7.17
N ASN A 39 10.64 -7.37 7.26
CA ASN A 39 9.42 -7.51 8.03
C ASN A 39 8.20 -7.53 7.09
N LEU A 40 7.48 -8.64 7.02
CA LEU A 40 6.28 -8.74 6.18
C LEU A 40 5.04 -8.06 6.78
N LYS A 41 5.06 -7.71 8.08
CA LYS A 41 3.94 -7.00 8.74
C LYS A 41 3.97 -5.50 8.49
N LYS A 42 5.16 -4.92 8.32
CA LYS A 42 5.42 -3.50 8.04
C LYS A 42 6.47 -3.45 6.95
N VAL A 43 6.02 -3.37 5.69
CA VAL A 43 6.91 -3.37 4.53
C VAL A 43 7.27 -1.95 4.10
N ASP A 44 8.46 -1.77 3.54
CA ASP A 44 8.82 -0.51 2.86
C ASP A 44 7.90 -0.32 1.64
N PHE A 45 7.15 0.79 1.58
CA PHE A 45 6.07 0.97 0.62
C PHE A 45 6.56 0.93 -0.84
N PHE A 46 7.53 1.78 -1.21
CA PHE A 46 7.97 1.91 -2.61
C PHE A 46 8.70 0.66 -3.14
N PRO A 47 9.70 0.08 -2.45
CA PRO A 47 10.38 -1.11 -2.95
C PRO A 47 9.43 -2.31 -3.06
N THR A 48 8.52 -2.46 -2.10
CA THR A 48 7.59 -3.59 -2.06
C THR A 48 6.49 -3.44 -3.10
N SER A 49 5.88 -2.26 -3.21
CA SER A 49 4.85 -2.01 -4.24
C SER A 49 5.42 -2.20 -5.65
N ARG A 50 6.62 -1.69 -5.91
CA ARG A 50 7.32 -1.86 -7.21
C ARG A 50 7.55 -3.33 -7.57
N SER A 51 8.08 -4.11 -6.63
CA SER A 51 8.33 -5.55 -6.89
C SER A 51 7.04 -6.34 -7.06
N MET A 52 6.01 -6.06 -6.25
CA MET A 52 4.70 -6.71 -6.36
C MET A 52 3.95 -6.32 -7.63
N LYS A 53 4.04 -5.06 -8.10
CA LYS A 53 3.54 -4.62 -9.42
C LYS A 53 4.17 -5.45 -10.54
N LEU A 54 5.50 -5.57 -10.54
CA LEU A 54 6.24 -6.40 -11.50
C LEU A 54 5.77 -7.87 -11.47
N PHE A 55 5.61 -8.46 -10.28
CA PHE A 55 5.16 -9.85 -10.14
C PHE A 55 3.72 -10.04 -10.61
N PHE A 56 2.85 -9.08 -10.32
CA PHE A 56 1.46 -9.08 -10.78
C PHE A 56 1.39 -9.02 -12.31
N GLU A 57 2.07 -8.07 -12.93
CA GLU A 57 2.10 -7.89 -14.38
C GLU A 57 2.66 -9.12 -15.09
N ALA A 58 3.75 -9.71 -14.59
CA ALA A 58 4.34 -10.93 -15.16
C ALA A 58 3.36 -12.11 -15.11
N ARG A 59 2.60 -12.25 -14.02
CA ARG A 59 1.56 -13.30 -13.89
C ARG A 59 0.40 -13.06 -14.84
N VAL A 60 -0.08 -11.81 -14.95
CA VAL A 60 -1.12 -11.42 -15.91
C VAL A 60 -0.66 -11.73 -17.34
N LEU A 61 0.57 -11.38 -17.71
CA LEU A 61 1.15 -11.68 -19.01
C LEU A 61 1.25 -13.19 -19.29
N ASP A 62 1.58 -14.03 -18.31
CA ASP A 62 1.56 -15.49 -18.49
C ASP A 62 0.14 -16.05 -18.68
N CYS A 63 -0.88 -15.49 -18.00
CA CYS A 63 -2.28 -15.81 -18.26
C CYS A 63 -2.70 -15.47 -19.70
N TRP A 64 -2.27 -14.31 -20.21
CA TRP A 64 -2.47 -13.93 -21.61
C TRP A 64 -1.74 -14.86 -22.58
N ARG A 65 -0.48 -15.24 -22.26
CA ARG A 65 0.29 -16.21 -23.03
C ARG A 65 -0.48 -17.52 -23.22
N ILE A 66 -1.06 -18.04 -22.14
CA ILE A 66 -1.86 -19.27 -22.19
C ILE A 66 -3.14 -19.06 -23.02
N SER A 67 -3.83 -17.93 -22.85
CA SER A 67 -5.07 -17.64 -23.59
C SER A 67 -4.87 -17.53 -25.10
N PHE A 68 -3.74 -16.95 -25.53
CA PHE A 68 -3.39 -16.85 -26.95
C PHE A 68 -2.63 -18.07 -27.48
N ASN A 69 -2.34 -19.05 -26.61
CA ASN A 69 -1.46 -20.18 -26.93
C ASN A 69 -0.12 -19.71 -27.54
N ALA A 70 0.43 -18.63 -26.98
CA ALA A 70 1.68 -18.05 -27.42
C ALA A 70 2.88 -18.71 -26.72
N GLU A 71 4.01 -18.80 -27.44
CA GLU A 71 5.25 -19.31 -26.85
C GLU A 71 5.95 -18.25 -26.00
N ASP A 72 5.96 -17.02 -26.51
CA ASP A 72 6.40 -15.79 -25.86
C ASP A 72 5.35 -14.70 -26.16
N ILE A 73 4.73 -14.16 -25.11
CA ILE A 73 3.66 -13.17 -25.24
C ILE A 73 4.17 -11.79 -25.68
N LEU A 74 5.40 -11.43 -25.31
CA LEU A 74 6.02 -10.16 -25.70
C LEU A 74 6.37 -10.19 -27.20
N GLU A 75 6.90 -11.32 -27.66
CA GLU A 75 7.20 -11.52 -29.09
C GLU A 75 5.91 -11.66 -29.93
N HIS A 76 4.86 -12.24 -29.37
CA HIS A 76 3.56 -12.44 -30.04
C HIS A 76 2.96 -11.13 -30.57
N PHE A 77 2.98 -10.07 -29.76
CA PHE A 77 2.45 -8.76 -30.15
C PHE A 77 3.46 -7.89 -30.90
N SER A 78 4.75 -8.23 -30.86
CA SER A 78 5.78 -7.50 -31.60
C SER A 78 5.82 -7.87 -33.08
N LYS A 79 5.32 -9.05 -33.45
CA LYS A 79 5.30 -9.53 -34.84
C LYS A 79 4.06 -8.99 -35.59
N PRO A 80 4.19 -8.61 -36.88
CA PRO A 80 3.04 -8.24 -37.70
C PRO A 80 2.03 -9.38 -37.78
N MET A 81 0.84 -9.20 -37.22
CA MET A 81 -0.24 -10.17 -37.29
C MET A 81 -1.15 -9.87 -38.49
N PRO A 82 -1.55 -10.88 -39.29
CA PRO A 82 -2.46 -10.66 -40.42
C PRO A 82 -3.81 -10.08 -39.99
N ASN A 83 -4.31 -10.53 -38.83
CA ASN A 83 -5.56 -10.10 -38.22
C ASN A 83 -5.32 -9.94 -36.70
N PRO A 84 -4.83 -8.77 -36.23
CA PRO A 84 -4.68 -8.52 -34.81
C PRO A 84 -6.05 -8.54 -34.12
N PRO A 85 -6.15 -9.02 -32.87
CA PRO A 85 -7.40 -8.95 -32.12
C PRO A 85 -7.80 -7.49 -31.92
N ASP A 86 -9.07 -7.18 -32.15
CA ASP A 86 -9.59 -5.85 -31.84
C ASP A 86 -9.69 -5.63 -30.32
N LEU A 87 -9.90 -4.37 -29.91
CA LEU A 87 -10.01 -4.01 -28.50
C LEU A 87 -11.18 -4.72 -27.79
N HIS A 88 -12.29 -4.98 -28.49
CA HIS A 88 -13.44 -5.66 -27.90
C HIS A 88 -13.14 -7.14 -27.59
N VAL A 89 -12.40 -7.81 -28.47
CA VAL A 89 -11.89 -9.17 -28.27
C VAL A 89 -10.92 -9.20 -27.09
N LEU A 90 -10.03 -8.21 -26.98
CA LEU A 90 -9.13 -8.09 -25.84
C LEU A 90 -9.90 -7.90 -24.53
N TRP A 91 -10.89 -7.00 -24.48
CA TRP A 91 -11.71 -6.81 -23.28
C TRP A 91 -12.54 -8.05 -22.92
N ALA A 92 -13.14 -8.71 -23.91
CA ALA A 92 -13.86 -9.96 -23.66
C ALA A 92 -12.93 -11.05 -23.10
N THR A 93 -11.71 -11.14 -23.62
CA THR A 93 -10.69 -12.06 -23.13
C THR A 93 -10.24 -11.71 -21.72
N ALA A 94 -9.99 -10.43 -21.42
CA ALA A 94 -9.62 -9.95 -20.10
C ALA A 94 -10.68 -10.31 -19.04
N ARG A 95 -11.97 -10.15 -19.36
CA ARG A 95 -13.07 -10.57 -18.45
C ARG A 95 -13.04 -12.07 -18.16
N LYS A 96 -12.74 -12.90 -19.17
CA LYS A 96 -12.57 -14.34 -18.97
C LYS A 96 -11.36 -14.63 -18.08
N LEU A 97 -10.24 -13.96 -18.31
CA LEU A 97 -9.03 -14.11 -17.49
C LEU A 97 -9.25 -13.75 -16.03
N VAL A 98 -9.91 -12.61 -15.75
CA VAL A 98 -10.25 -12.22 -14.37
C VAL A 98 -11.13 -13.28 -13.71
N THR A 99 -12.18 -13.73 -14.41
CA THR A 99 -13.08 -14.77 -13.88
C THR A 99 -12.34 -16.07 -13.60
N ARG A 100 -11.35 -16.42 -14.45
CA ARG A 100 -10.58 -17.67 -14.40
C ARG A 100 -9.41 -17.65 -13.41
N TYR A 101 -8.80 -16.49 -13.15
CA TYR A 101 -7.53 -16.39 -12.43
C TYR A 101 -7.50 -15.39 -11.27
N ALA A 102 -8.52 -14.55 -11.10
CA ALA A 102 -8.51 -13.47 -10.11
C ALA A 102 -9.90 -13.28 -9.48
N SER A 103 -10.59 -14.38 -9.16
CA SER A 103 -11.93 -14.35 -8.56
C SER A 103 -12.09 -15.40 -7.47
N GLN A 104 -13.06 -15.20 -6.56
CA GLN A 104 -13.41 -16.19 -5.53
C GLN A 104 -13.76 -17.54 -6.16
N LYS A 105 -14.54 -17.55 -7.24
CA LYS A 105 -14.86 -18.80 -7.96
C LYS A 105 -13.64 -19.47 -8.60
N ALA A 106 -12.60 -18.72 -8.95
CA ALA A 106 -11.35 -19.29 -9.43
C ALA A 106 -10.55 -19.92 -8.28
N TYR A 107 -10.64 -19.36 -7.07
CA TYR A 107 -10.05 -19.94 -5.86
C TYR A 107 -10.76 -21.24 -5.48
N ASP A 108 -12.09 -21.26 -5.48
CA ASP A 108 -12.89 -22.46 -5.21
C ASP A 108 -12.55 -23.58 -6.20
N GLN A 109 -12.44 -23.26 -7.50
CA GLN A 109 -11.98 -24.21 -8.52
C GLN A 109 -10.54 -24.70 -8.30
N ALA A 110 -9.69 -23.87 -7.71
CA ALA A 110 -8.31 -24.24 -7.48
C ALA A 110 -8.20 -25.19 -6.28
N ILE A 111 -9.03 -25.05 -5.25
CA ILE A 111 -8.92 -25.85 -4.02
C ILE A 111 -9.80 -27.11 -4.05
N ASP A 112 -10.88 -27.11 -4.84
CA ASP A 112 -11.85 -28.21 -4.92
C ASP A 112 -11.93 -28.76 -6.35
N THR A 113 -11.56 -30.04 -6.51
CA THR A 113 -11.59 -30.76 -7.79
C THR A 113 -13.00 -30.97 -8.32
N ASP A 114 -13.99 -31.20 -7.45
CA ASP A 114 -15.39 -31.36 -7.87
C ASP A 114 -15.93 -30.03 -8.40
N PHE A 115 -15.54 -28.93 -7.76
CA PHE A 115 -15.87 -27.58 -8.23
C PHE A 115 -15.15 -27.26 -9.56
N PHE A 116 -13.89 -27.66 -9.71
CA PHE A 116 -13.16 -27.56 -10.97
C PHE A 116 -13.83 -28.35 -12.11
N ASP A 117 -14.30 -29.56 -11.84
CA ASP A 117 -14.89 -30.43 -12.84
C ASP A 117 -16.28 -29.96 -13.28
N SER A 118 -17.04 -29.35 -12.37
CA SER A 118 -18.35 -28.77 -12.64
C SER A 118 -18.32 -27.34 -13.20
N ALA A 119 -17.16 -26.67 -13.24
CA ALA A 119 -17.02 -25.29 -13.69
C ALA A 119 -17.37 -25.07 -15.17
N HIS A 120 -17.95 -23.91 -15.48
CA HIS A 120 -18.25 -23.50 -16.85
C HIS A 120 -16.96 -23.40 -17.70
N PRO A 121 -16.95 -23.80 -18.99
CA PRO A 121 -15.74 -23.81 -19.83
C PRO A 121 -15.00 -22.47 -19.91
N ASP A 122 -15.73 -21.35 -19.90
CA ASP A 122 -15.09 -20.02 -19.90
C ASP A 122 -14.35 -19.72 -18.59
N MET A 123 -14.78 -20.30 -17.47
CA MET A 123 -14.19 -20.12 -16.15
C MET A 123 -13.08 -21.13 -15.85
N LYS A 124 -13.12 -22.30 -16.51
CA LYS A 124 -12.23 -23.42 -16.23
C LYS A 124 -10.78 -23.07 -16.55
N ILE A 125 -9.92 -23.28 -15.57
CA ILE A 125 -8.47 -23.12 -15.72
C ILE A 125 -7.93 -24.27 -16.59
N PRO A 126 -7.08 -24.02 -17.60
CA PRO A 126 -6.51 -25.09 -18.42
C PRO A 126 -5.68 -26.07 -17.59
N LEU A 127 -5.80 -27.36 -17.93
CA LEU A 127 -5.06 -28.43 -17.28
C LEU A 127 -3.57 -28.38 -17.63
N GLY A 128 -2.73 -28.54 -16.62
CA GLY A 128 -1.30 -28.72 -16.75
C GLY A 128 -0.91 -30.19 -16.91
N THR A 129 0.40 -30.44 -16.89
CA THR A 129 0.92 -31.82 -16.80
C THR A 129 0.58 -32.44 -15.44
N PRO A 130 0.42 -33.76 -15.34
CA PRO A 130 0.19 -34.42 -14.06
C PRO A 130 1.22 -33.99 -13.01
N TRP A 131 0.75 -33.69 -11.80
CA TRP A 131 1.64 -33.34 -10.70
C TRP A 131 2.39 -34.59 -10.22
N VAL A 132 3.71 -34.44 -10.06
CA VAL A 132 4.56 -35.45 -9.43
C VAL A 132 5.27 -34.74 -8.29
N PRO A 133 4.98 -35.10 -7.02
CA PRO A 133 5.66 -34.50 -5.88
C PRO A 133 7.18 -34.63 -6.03
N PRO A 134 7.96 -33.56 -5.78
CA PRO A 134 9.40 -33.67 -5.76
C PRO A 134 9.82 -34.71 -4.73
N ALA A 135 10.78 -35.56 -5.07
CA ALA A 135 11.32 -36.55 -4.14
C ALA A 135 11.93 -35.81 -2.95
N ILE A 136 11.24 -35.83 -1.81
CA ILE A 136 11.72 -35.25 -0.56
C ILE A 136 13.02 -35.99 -0.22
N LYS A 137 14.15 -35.30 -0.31
CA LYS A 137 15.38 -35.79 0.32
C LYS A 137 15.11 -35.74 1.81
N SER A 138 15.20 -36.89 2.48
CA SER A 138 15.01 -37.00 3.93
C SER A 138 15.76 -35.87 4.63
N PRO A 139 15.11 -35.11 5.53
CA PRO A 139 15.78 -34.03 6.24
C PRO A 139 16.93 -34.62 7.06
N THR A 140 18.12 -34.03 6.94
CA THR A 140 19.12 -34.13 7.99
C THR A 140 18.51 -33.53 9.25
N GLN A 141 18.44 -34.35 10.30
CA GLN A 141 17.99 -34.03 11.64
C GLN A 141 18.63 -32.71 12.09
N ASP A 142 17.85 -31.65 12.31
CA ASP A 142 18.16 -30.54 13.22
C ASP A 142 17.07 -29.44 13.26
N ASP A 143 16.01 -29.50 12.43
CA ASP A 143 14.86 -28.58 12.58
C ASP A 143 13.70 -29.27 13.32
N ASP A 144 13.61 -28.96 14.61
CA ASP A 144 12.50 -29.31 15.52
C ASP A 144 11.22 -28.51 15.16
N GLU A 145 10.08 -29.18 15.35
CA GLU A 145 8.72 -28.64 15.52
C GLU A 145 7.98 -27.98 14.34
N MET A 146 7.44 -28.82 13.44
CA MET A 146 5.99 -28.84 13.10
C MET A 146 5.72 -30.03 12.17
N GLU A 147 5.34 -31.19 12.73
CA GLU A 147 4.68 -32.22 11.93
C GLU A 147 3.26 -31.72 11.57
N PRO A 148 2.87 -31.67 10.29
CA PRO A 148 1.47 -31.43 9.95
C PRO A 148 0.65 -32.66 10.37
N GLU A 149 -0.22 -32.48 11.36
CA GLU A 149 -1.26 -33.43 11.72
C GLU A 149 -2.09 -33.79 10.49
N GLY A 150 -1.93 -35.03 9.98
CA GLY A 150 -3.01 -35.91 9.52
C GLY A 150 -4.06 -35.41 8.51
N GLU A 151 -3.91 -34.27 7.83
CA GLU A 151 -4.85 -33.86 6.79
C GLU A 151 -4.65 -34.72 5.54
N GLU A 152 -5.75 -35.29 5.02
CA GLU A 152 -5.74 -35.99 3.74
C GLU A 152 -5.15 -35.06 2.67
N PRO A 153 -4.37 -35.59 1.70
CA PRO A 153 -3.78 -34.78 0.66
C PRO A 153 -4.86 -33.99 -0.06
N ASP A 154 -4.80 -32.67 0.11
CA ASP A 154 -5.68 -31.69 -0.50
C ASP A 154 -5.85 -32.03 -1.99
N GLN A 155 -7.07 -32.40 -2.41
CA GLN A 155 -7.30 -32.92 -3.76
C GLN A 155 -7.11 -31.82 -4.83
N GLY A 156 -7.19 -30.55 -4.41
CA GLY A 156 -6.98 -29.39 -5.26
C GLY A 156 -5.52 -29.06 -5.59
N ASP A 157 -5.34 -27.90 -6.20
CA ASP A 157 -4.08 -27.28 -6.57
C ASP A 157 -3.84 -26.04 -5.69
N ARG A 158 -3.26 -26.25 -4.52
CA ARG A 158 -2.94 -25.20 -3.55
C ARG A 158 -2.08 -24.10 -4.14
N VAL A 159 -1.12 -24.48 -4.98
CA VAL A 159 -0.22 -23.55 -5.64
C VAL A 159 -1.00 -22.65 -6.63
N MET A 160 -2.03 -23.17 -7.31
CA MET A 160 -2.96 -22.34 -8.10
C MET A 160 -3.78 -21.42 -7.19
N ALA A 161 -4.35 -21.96 -6.11
CA ALA A 161 -5.21 -21.22 -5.19
C ALA A 161 -4.51 -19.96 -4.62
N ASN A 162 -3.26 -20.09 -4.16
CA ASN A 162 -2.45 -18.98 -3.67
C ASN A 162 -2.25 -17.87 -4.73
N LYS A 163 -2.09 -18.25 -6.01
CA LYS A 163 -1.91 -17.27 -7.08
C LYS A 163 -3.20 -16.53 -7.39
N VAL A 164 -4.32 -17.23 -7.37
CA VAL A 164 -5.63 -16.62 -7.59
C VAL A 164 -5.87 -15.55 -6.54
N LEU A 165 -5.60 -15.86 -5.27
CA LEU A 165 -5.72 -14.88 -4.18
C LEU A 165 -4.77 -13.70 -4.39
N PHE A 166 -3.49 -13.93 -4.71
CA PHE A 166 -2.57 -12.84 -4.99
C PHE A 166 -3.03 -11.95 -6.15
N LEU A 167 -3.45 -12.54 -7.28
CA LEU A 167 -3.92 -11.78 -8.44
C LEU A 167 -5.20 -11.00 -8.13
N GLN A 168 -6.10 -11.56 -7.34
CA GLN A 168 -7.32 -10.89 -6.92
C GLN A 168 -7.00 -9.69 -6.01
N ASP A 169 -6.27 -9.93 -4.93
CA ASP A 169 -5.96 -8.91 -3.94
C ASP A 169 -5.08 -7.79 -4.50
N MET A 170 -4.01 -8.16 -5.21
CA MET A 170 -3.12 -7.20 -5.84
C MET A 170 -3.84 -6.48 -6.99
N GLY A 171 -4.73 -7.16 -7.72
CA GLY A 171 -5.55 -6.53 -8.76
C GLY A 171 -6.43 -5.40 -8.21
N TRP A 172 -7.07 -5.59 -7.05
CA TRP A 172 -7.82 -4.52 -6.38
C TRP A 172 -6.91 -3.37 -5.94
N TRP A 173 -5.72 -3.69 -5.44
CA TRP A 173 -4.75 -2.68 -5.04
C TRP A 173 -4.25 -1.86 -6.24
N ILE A 174 -3.92 -2.50 -7.37
CA ILE A 174 -3.53 -1.84 -8.64
C ILE A 174 -4.64 -0.92 -9.14
N ILE A 175 -5.91 -1.34 -9.02
CA ILE A 175 -7.05 -0.50 -9.41
C ILE A 175 -7.09 0.78 -8.57
N ALA A 176 -6.87 0.69 -7.25
CA ALA A 176 -6.82 1.86 -6.38
C ALA A 176 -5.62 2.76 -6.70
N ASP A 177 -4.43 2.17 -6.89
CA ASP A 177 -3.18 2.87 -7.22
C ASP A 177 -3.28 3.69 -8.51
N HIS A 178 -3.97 3.19 -9.54
CA HIS A 178 -4.24 3.96 -10.77
C HIS A 178 -5.40 4.94 -10.65
N ALA A 179 -6.43 4.62 -9.86
CA ALA A 179 -7.62 5.46 -9.75
C ALA A 179 -7.33 6.80 -9.03
N VAL A 180 -6.38 6.82 -8.10
CA VAL A 180 -5.95 8.04 -7.39
C VAL A 180 -5.43 9.10 -8.35
N PRO A 181 -4.34 8.88 -9.12
CA PRO A 181 -3.78 9.90 -10.01
C PRO A 181 -4.76 10.33 -11.11
N ASP A 182 -5.66 9.44 -11.52
CA ASP A 182 -6.71 9.71 -12.52
C ASP A 182 -7.90 10.52 -11.94
N GLY A 183 -7.96 10.75 -10.62
CA GLY A 183 -9.06 11.48 -9.98
C GLY A 183 -10.37 10.69 -9.89
N GLU A 184 -10.31 9.37 -10.05
CA GLU A 184 -11.49 8.50 -10.10
C GLU A 184 -11.94 8.04 -8.70
N ILE A 185 -12.33 8.99 -7.85
CA ILE A 185 -12.76 8.71 -6.45
C ILE A 185 -13.87 7.65 -6.37
N GLY A 186 -14.79 7.62 -7.35
CA GLY A 186 -15.83 6.59 -7.41
C GLY A 186 -15.26 5.18 -7.55
N ARG A 187 -14.17 4.99 -8.30
CA ARG A 187 -13.51 3.68 -8.46
C ARG A 187 -12.76 3.28 -7.19
N ILE A 188 -12.10 4.24 -6.53
CA ILE A 188 -11.48 4.02 -5.22
C ILE A 188 -12.55 3.56 -4.20
N TRP A 189 -13.71 4.21 -4.19
CA TRP A 189 -14.80 3.87 -3.28
C TRP A 189 -15.35 2.45 -3.51
N GLU A 190 -15.44 1.99 -4.76
CA GLU A 190 -15.77 0.59 -5.05
C GLU A 190 -14.74 -0.39 -4.47
N ILE A 191 -13.45 -0.06 -4.55
CA ILE A 191 -12.39 -0.88 -3.95
C ILE A 191 -12.42 -0.85 -2.42
N MET A 192 -12.67 0.31 -1.81
CA MET A 192 -12.80 0.45 -0.35
C MET A 192 -13.92 -0.44 0.21
N LYS A 193 -15.06 -0.54 -0.48
CA LYS A 193 -16.13 -1.47 -0.11
C LYS A 193 -15.69 -2.94 -0.12
N ILE A 194 -14.85 -3.34 -1.08
CA ILE A 194 -14.28 -4.68 -1.11
C ILE A 194 -13.28 -4.88 0.05
N TRP A 195 -12.51 -3.84 0.38
CA TRP A 195 -11.54 -3.89 1.47
C TRP A 195 -12.16 -4.02 2.86
N ILE A 196 -13.44 -3.64 3.07
CA ILE A 196 -14.17 -3.96 4.31
C ILE A 196 -14.07 -5.46 4.62
N PHE A 197 -14.40 -6.30 3.64
CA PHE A 197 -14.32 -7.76 3.78
C PHE A 197 -12.87 -8.19 4.01
N SER A 198 -11.95 -7.73 3.18
CA SER A 198 -10.56 -8.16 3.30
C SER A 198 -9.90 -7.75 4.62
N PHE A 199 -10.18 -6.56 5.17
CA PHE A 199 -9.63 -6.13 6.45
C PHE A 199 -10.29 -6.85 7.63
N CYS A 200 -11.58 -7.16 7.53
CA CYS A 200 -12.26 -7.96 8.55
C CYS A 200 -11.67 -9.37 8.64
N GLY A 201 -11.31 -9.94 7.48
CA GLY A 201 -10.62 -11.22 7.39
C GLY A 201 -9.22 -11.19 7.97
N SER A 202 -8.50 -10.07 7.82
CA SER A 202 -7.11 -9.91 8.29
C SER A 202 -7.02 -9.48 9.76
N ALA A 203 -5.82 -9.05 10.19
CA ALA A 203 -5.57 -8.51 11.52
C ALA A 203 -5.95 -7.01 11.65
N ASN A 204 -6.37 -6.35 10.57
CA ASN A 204 -6.52 -4.89 10.49
C ASN A 204 -7.95 -4.45 10.84
N ARG A 205 -8.40 -4.73 12.07
CA ARG A 205 -9.79 -4.50 12.50
C ARG A 205 -10.17 -3.03 12.53
N ASN A 206 -9.24 -2.13 12.89
CA ASN A 206 -9.50 -0.68 12.96
C ASN A 206 -9.96 -0.15 11.58
N TYR A 207 -9.29 -0.59 10.51
CA TYR A 207 -9.67 -0.25 9.14
C TYR A 207 -11.02 -0.84 8.72
N THR A 208 -11.44 -1.97 9.30
CA THR A 208 -12.77 -2.53 9.04
C THR A 208 -13.86 -1.61 9.58
N ASN A 209 -13.72 -1.19 10.84
CA ASN A 209 -14.69 -0.32 11.49
C ASN A 209 -14.74 1.04 10.81
N TYR A 210 -13.58 1.67 10.57
CA TYR A 210 -13.50 2.94 9.85
C TYR A 210 -14.23 2.88 8.48
N LEU A 211 -14.00 1.83 7.69
CA LEU A 211 -14.66 1.68 6.39
C LEU A 211 -16.15 1.36 6.51
N LEU A 212 -16.59 0.65 7.55
CA LEU A 212 -18.02 0.42 7.83
C LEU A 212 -18.73 1.73 8.21
N GLU A 213 -18.12 2.55 9.07
CA GLU A 213 -18.63 3.89 9.42
C GLU A 213 -18.71 4.76 8.17
N THR A 214 -17.64 4.82 7.40
CA THR A 214 -17.60 5.57 6.14
C THR A 214 -18.68 5.08 5.17
N TYR A 215 -18.88 3.76 5.07
CA TYR A 215 -19.94 3.19 4.22
C TYR A 215 -21.34 3.59 4.71
N CYS A 216 -21.59 3.49 6.01
CA CYS A 216 -22.87 3.87 6.61
C CYS A 216 -23.15 5.37 6.46
N LEU A 217 -22.13 6.21 6.66
CA LEU A 217 -22.19 7.64 6.43
C LEU A 217 -22.68 7.93 5.02
N HIS A 218 -22.00 7.41 3.99
CA HIS A 218 -22.38 7.65 2.60
C HIS A 218 -23.71 7.01 2.19
N ARG A 219 -24.05 5.85 2.77
CA ARG A 219 -25.20 5.05 2.32
C ARG A 219 -26.51 5.45 3.01
N TYR A 220 -26.45 5.89 4.26
CA TYR A 220 -27.62 6.04 5.12
C TYR A 220 -27.75 7.42 5.77
N GLU A 221 -26.65 8.11 6.06
CA GLU A 221 -26.68 9.31 6.91
C GLU A 221 -26.48 10.61 6.14
N ALA A 222 -25.52 10.63 5.21
CA ALA A 222 -25.17 11.80 4.44
C ALA A 222 -26.25 12.12 3.39
N SER A 223 -26.61 13.40 3.28
CA SER A 223 -27.34 13.89 2.12
C SER A 223 -26.48 13.71 0.86
N LYS A 224 -27.13 13.68 -0.32
CA LYS A 224 -26.39 13.58 -1.58
C LYS A 224 -25.37 14.70 -1.75
N ASP A 225 -25.73 15.92 -1.35
CA ASP A 225 -24.85 17.08 -1.46
C ASP A 225 -23.67 16.98 -0.50
N PHE A 226 -23.89 16.49 0.73
CA PHE A 226 -22.81 16.27 1.69
C PHE A 226 -21.88 15.13 1.27
N SER A 227 -22.43 14.01 0.79
CA SER A 227 -21.65 12.90 0.23
C SER A 227 -20.79 13.35 -0.96
N ASN A 228 -21.34 14.19 -1.85
CA ASN A 228 -20.58 14.75 -2.95
C ASN A 228 -19.47 15.67 -2.44
N ALA A 229 -19.72 16.48 -1.41
CA ALA A 229 -18.71 17.34 -0.81
C ALA A 229 -17.55 16.52 -0.24
N ILE A 230 -17.82 15.43 0.48
CA ILE A 230 -16.79 14.51 0.99
C ILE A 230 -15.95 13.94 -0.16
N PHE A 231 -16.59 13.39 -1.20
CA PHE A 231 -15.86 12.81 -2.34
C PHE A 231 -15.04 13.86 -3.12
N ASN A 232 -15.57 15.07 -3.30
CA ASN A 232 -14.87 16.16 -3.98
C ASN A 232 -13.67 16.67 -3.16
N ASN A 233 -13.68 16.48 -1.84
CA ASN A 233 -12.57 16.83 -0.95
C ASN A 233 -11.62 15.65 -0.70
N SER A 234 -11.89 14.46 -1.22
CA SER A 234 -11.04 13.27 -0.97
C SER A 234 -9.76 13.29 -1.80
N LEU A 235 -9.84 13.81 -3.02
CA LEU A 235 -8.71 13.92 -3.95
C LEU A 235 -8.58 15.37 -4.40
N ILE A 236 -7.35 15.88 -4.41
CA ILE A 236 -7.06 17.21 -4.92
C ILE A 236 -5.96 17.15 -5.97
N ASN A 237 -5.91 18.15 -6.85
CA ASN A 237 -4.95 18.21 -7.95
C ASN A 237 -4.17 19.52 -7.86
N PRO A 238 -3.13 19.58 -6.98
CA PRO A 238 -2.42 20.83 -6.71
C PRO A 238 -1.73 21.41 -7.95
N HIS A 239 -1.24 20.55 -8.84
CA HIS A 239 -0.40 20.95 -9.98
C HIS A 239 -1.10 20.86 -11.35
N GLY A 240 -2.40 20.53 -11.37
CA GLY A 240 -3.19 20.40 -12.60
C GLY A 240 -2.86 19.18 -13.47
N ARG A 241 -2.13 18.18 -12.95
CA ARG A 241 -1.67 17.00 -13.71
C ARG A 241 -2.19 15.68 -13.17
N ARG A 242 -1.98 15.43 -11.89
CA ARG A 242 -2.38 14.21 -11.20
C ARG A 242 -3.10 14.58 -9.93
N TYR A 243 -4.10 13.78 -9.59
CA TYR A 243 -4.76 13.87 -8.31
C TYR A 243 -3.94 13.13 -7.25
N ILE A 244 -3.94 13.64 -6.03
CA ILE A 244 -3.36 12.99 -4.86
C ILE A 244 -4.38 13.04 -3.72
N GLU A 245 -4.26 12.12 -2.77
CA GLU A 245 -5.12 12.06 -1.60
C GLU A 245 -5.00 13.36 -0.79
N CYS A 246 -6.14 13.97 -0.48
CA CYS A 246 -6.15 15.21 0.29
C CYS A 246 -5.56 15.03 1.70
N ASP A 247 -5.79 13.86 2.29
CA ASP A 247 -5.26 13.48 3.60
C ASP A 247 -3.72 13.43 3.58
N TRP A 248 -3.13 12.91 2.50
CA TRP A 248 -1.69 12.84 2.35
C TRP A 248 -1.02 14.23 2.25
N ILE A 249 -1.65 15.17 1.54
CA ILE A 249 -1.18 16.57 1.54
C ILE A 249 -1.33 17.19 2.93
N GLN A 250 -2.40 16.88 3.64
CA GLN A 250 -2.60 17.41 4.99
C GLN A 250 -1.51 16.89 5.95
N GLU A 251 -1.17 15.60 5.88
CA GLU A 251 -0.05 15.00 6.61
C GLU A 251 1.28 15.68 6.26
N ASP A 252 1.57 15.87 4.96
CA ASP A 252 2.79 16.54 4.51
C ASP A 252 2.89 17.98 5.04
N TYR A 253 1.78 18.74 4.95
CA TYR A 253 1.73 20.09 5.49
C TYR A 253 1.91 20.14 7.00
N ASN A 254 1.34 19.18 7.74
CA ASN A 254 1.54 19.09 9.18
C ASN A 254 3.01 18.82 9.52
N LYS A 255 3.65 17.85 8.86
CA LYS A 255 5.08 17.55 9.04
C LYS A 255 5.95 18.78 8.80
N TRP A 256 5.70 19.50 7.72
CA TRP A 256 6.44 20.73 7.41
C TRP A 256 6.25 21.82 8.47
N LEU A 257 5.02 21.99 8.97
CA LEU A 257 4.74 22.97 10.02
C LEU A 257 5.45 22.60 11.32
N GLU A 258 5.46 21.32 11.72
CA GLU A 258 6.18 20.81 12.88
C GLU A 258 7.68 21.07 12.78
N GLU A 259 8.33 20.68 11.67
CA GLU A 259 9.76 20.94 11.43
C GLU A 259 10.09 22.45 11.51
N MET A 260 9.20 23.30 11.01
CA MET A 260 9.38 24.75 11.08
C MET A 260 9.25 25.29 12.51
N VAL A 261 8.33 24.76 13.32
CA VAL A 261 8.13 25.13 14.74
C VAL A 261 9.37 24.77 15.56
N GLU A 262 9.85 23.52 15.43
CA GLU A 262 10.99 23.00 16.17
C GLU A 262 12.24 23.85 15.94
N ARG A 263 12.54 24.18 14.67
CA ARG A 263 13.72 25.00 14.31
C ARG A 263 13.69 26.42 14.85
N LYS A 264 12.50 26.97 15.14
CA LYS A 264 12.36 28.33 15.67
C LYS A 264 12.19 28.39 17.19
N GLY A 265 12.05 27.24 17.86
CA GLY A 265 11.72 27.18 19.29
C GLY A 265 10.37 27.85 19.60
N GLY A 266 9.44 27.83 18.63
CA GLY A 266 8.10 28.40 18.76
C GLY A 266 7.10 27.41 19.34
N ASP A 267 5.87 27.87 19.53
CA ASP A 267 4.72 27.02 19.88
C ASP A 267 3.77 26.95 18.67
N PHE A 268 3.14 25.80 18.45
CA PHE A 268 2.18 25.60 17.35
C PHE A 268 0.96 26.53 17.49
N ASP A 269 0.61 26.87 18.74
CA ASP A 269 -0.47 27.79 19.08
C ASP A 269 -0.12 29.28 18.93
N ASP A 270 1.11 29.63 18.52
CA ASP A 270 1.48 31.02 18.24
C ASP A 270 0.56 31.60 17.16
N HIS A 271 0.03 32.79 17.43
CA HIS A 271 -0.81 33.56 16.50
C HIS A 271 -0.16 33.71 15.12
N PHE A 272 1.17 33.89 15.04
CA PHE A 272 1.85 33.96 13.76
C PHE A 272 1.79 32.63 12.99
N TYR A 273 2.01 31.50 13.66
CA TYR A 273 1.92 30.18 13.04
C TYR A 273 0.51 29.91 12.52
N ARG A 274 -0.48 30.05 13.40
CA ARG A 274 -1.87 29.71 13.10
C ARG A 274 -2.50 30.60 12.04
N HIS A 275 -2.17 31.89 11.99
CA HIS A 275 -2.87 32.86 11.13
C HIS A 275 -2.03 33.35 9.95
N THR A 276 -0.72 33.08 9.93
CA THR A 276 0.17 33.50 8.84
C THR A 276 0.85 32.33 8.16
N LEU A 277 1.46 31.40 8.90
CA LEU A 277 2.21 30.30 8.28
C LEU A 277 1.29 29.18 7.78
N ALA A 278 0.48 28.59 8.65
CA ALA A 278 -0.34 27.43 8.31
C ALA A 278 -1.29 27.67 7.12
N PRO A 279 -2.02 28.80 7.02
CA PRO A 279 -2.89 29.07 5.87
C PRO A 279 -2.14 29.26 4.54
N ASN A 280 -0.83 29.52 4.59
CA ASN A 280 0.00 29.80 3.41
C ASN A 280 1.14 28.78 3.25
N VAL A 281 1.07 27.62 3.92
CA VAL A 281 2.16 26.62 3.97
C VAL A 281 2.61 26.21 2.56
N MET A 282 1.66 25.91 1.67
CA MET A 282 1.91 25.59 0.27
C MET A 282 2.80 26.64 -0.42
N GLU A 283 2.52 27.93 -0.21
CA GLU A 283 3.24 29.00 -0.89
C GLU A 283 4.62 29.23 -0.32
N PHE A 284 4.81 28.93 0.98
CA PHE A 284 6.13 28.90 1.59
C PHE A 284 6.99 27.75 1.07
N LEU A 285 6.41 26.56 0.87
CA LEU A 285 7.10 25.42 0.27
C LEU A 285 7.54 25.74 -1.15
N HIS A 286 6.61 26.27 -1.96
CA HIS A 286 6.91 26.69 -3.33
C HIS A 286 7.90 27.86 -3.42
N MET A 287 7.99 28.71 -2.38
CA MET A 287 8.88 29.87 -2.40
C MET A 287 10.34 29.48 -2.62
N LYS A 288 10.79 28.34 -2.09
CA LYS A 288 12.15 27.83 -2.31
C LYS A 288 12.39 27.53 -3.79
N SER A 289 11.53 26.72 -4.40
CA SER A 289 11.61 26.35 -5.83
C SER A 289 11.45 27.57 -6.75
N ASN A 290 10.60 28.53 -6.37
CA ASN A 290 10.41 29.79 -7.09
C ASN A 290 11.65 30.69 -7.02
N MET A 291 12.33 30.75 -5.88
CA MET A 291 13.59 31.48 -5.73
C MET A 291 14.68 30.84 -6.60
N GLU A 292 14.87 29.52 -6.51
CA GLU A 292 15.84 28.79 -7.34
C GLU A 292 15.61 29.03 -8.84
N SER A 293 14.35 28.90 -9.28
CA SER A 293 13.91 29.17 -10.65
C SER A 293 14.19 30.62 -11.08
N SER A 294 13.96 31.60 -10.18
CA SER A 294 14.21 33.03 -10.45
C SER A 294 15.70 33.32 -10.67
N PHE A 295 16.57 32.59 -9.97
CA PHE A 295 18.03 32.67 -10.17
C PHE A 295 18.52 31.82 -11.35
N LYS A 296 17.62 31.16 -12.09
CA LYS A 296 17.95 30.21 -13.16
C LYS A 296 18.88 29.09 -12.68
N LEU A 297 18.81 28.78 -11.40
CA LEU A 297 19.40 27.56 -10.87
C LEU A 297 18.53 26.44 -11.42
N LYS A 298 19.07 25.67 -12.37
CA LYS A 298 18.39 24.47 -12.80
C LYS A 298 18.33 23.55 -11.58
N PRO A 299 17.15 23.00 -11.24
CA PRO A 299 17.09 21.87 -10.35
C PRO A 299 18.12 20.85 -10.82
N ARG A 300 18.92 20.31 -9.90
CA ARG A 300 19.74 19.16 -10.23
C ARG A 300 18.76 18.01 -10.39
N GLY A 301 18.39 17.70 -11.63
CA GLY A 301 17.48 16.59 -11.87
C GLY A 301 17.99 15.33 -11.19
N LYS A 302 17.32 14.94 -10.09
CA LYS A 302 17.52 13.66 -9.42
C LYS A 302 16.78 12.52 -10.14
N THR A 303 16.25 12.78 -11.34
CA THR A 303 15.49 11.81 -12.11
C THR A 303 16.40 10.66 -12.57
N HIS A 304 16.50 9.64 -11.73
CA HIS A 304 17.01 8.35 -12.12
C HIS A 304 15.98 7.72 -13.07
N GLY A 305 16.27 7.70 -14.36
CA GLY A 305 15.43 7.00 -15.32
C GLY A 305 15.17 5.57 -14.83
N ALA A 306 13.90 5.21 -14.66
CA ALA A 306 13.52 3.92 -14.10
C ALA A 306 14.24 2.80 -14.88
N PRO A 307 15.01 1.92 -14.19
CA PRO A 307 15.76 0.88 -14.88
C PRO A 307 14.81 -0.04 -15.63
N HIS A 308 15.20 -0.42 -16.84
CA HIS A 308 14.36 -1.22 -17.72
C HIS A 308 14.15 -2.62 -17.12
N LEU A 309 12.89 -2.96 -16.81
CA LEU A 309 12.51 -4.24 -16.16
C LEU A 309 12.39 -5.44 -17.12
N GLN A 310 12.96 -5.39 -18.33
CA GLN A 310 12.73 -6.42 -19.36
C GLN A 310 13.28 -7.78 -18.93
N ASN A 311 14.47 -7.76 -18.32
CA ASN A 311 15.19 -8.97 -17.95
C ASN A 311 14.43 -9.71 -16.85
N GLU A 312 13.90 -8.97 -15.90
CA GLU A 312 13.08 -9.43 -14.80
C GLU A 312 11.77 -10.04 -15.33
N PHE A 313 11.08 -9.36 -16.27
CA PHE A 313 9.90 -9.93 -16.93
C PHE A 313 10.22 -11.24 -17.65
N GLN A 314 11.27 -11.27 -18.47
CA GLN A 314 11.67 -12.49 -19.20
C GLN A 314 11.99 -13.64 -18.24
N GLN A 315 12.68 -13.34 -17.13
CA GLN A 315 13.02 -14.33 -16.12
C GLN A 315 11.79 -14.87 -15.39
N LEU A 316 10.86 -13.98 -15.00
CA LEU A 316 9.60 -14.38 -14.39
C LEU A 316 8.74 -15.21 -15.34
N LEU A 317 8.56 -14.77 -16.59
CA LEU A 317 7.76 -15.48 -17.60
C LEU A 317 8.32 -16.86 -17.90
N ARG A 318 9.65 -16.98 -18.05
CA ARG A 318 10.32 -18.28 -18.20
C ARG A 318 10.04 -19.19 -17.01
N MET A 319 10.23 -18.68 -15.79
CA MET A 319 9.94 -19.43 -14.57
C MET A 319 8.46 -19.84 -14.48
N HIS A 320 7.52 -18.95 -14.81
CA HIS A 320 6.08 -19.23 -14.76
C HIS A 320 5.70 -20.35 -15.73
N LYS A 321 6.29 -20.33 -16.93
CA LYS A 321 6.09 -21.36 -17.95
C LYS A 321 6.67 -22.71 -17.51
N GLU A 322 7.90 -22.74 -17.02
CA GLU A 322 8.58 -23.96 -16.53
C GLU A 322 7.83 -24.60 -15.36
N ASP A 323 7.38 -23.78 -14.40
CA ASP A 323 6.60 -24.23 -13.23
C ASP A 323 5.14 -24.62 -13.61
N GLN A 324 4.71 -24.37 -14.85
CA GLN A 324 3.32 -24.45 -15.29
C GLN A 324 2.38 -23.75 -14.31
N ARG A 325 2.73 -22.49 -14.04
CA ARG A 325 2.23 -21.74 -12.91
C ARG A 325 0.73 -21.46 -13.03
N HIS A 326 0.25 -21.06 -14.19
CA HIS A 326 -1.16 -20.71 -14.43
C HIS A 326 -1.93 -21.83 -15.14
N LEU A 327 -1.47 -23.07 -14.95
CA LEU A 327 -2.18 -24.30 -15.33
C LEU A 327 -2.55 -25.08 -14.06
N TYR A 328 -3.77 -25.64 -14.05
CA TYR A 328 -4.30 -26.42 -12.94
C TYR A 328 -3.71 -27.83 -12.95
N ARG A 329 -3.16 -28.26 -11.81
CA ARG A 329 -2.52 -29.56 -11.60
C ARG A 329 -3.09 -30.16 -10.30
N PRO A 330 -4.01 -31.15 -10.39
CA PRO A 330 -4.64 -31.76 -9.22
C PRO A 330 -3.61 -32.29 -8.20
N GLY A 331 -3.88 -32.10 -6.91
CA GLY A 331 -3.02 -32.49 -5.80
C GLY A 331 -1.70 -31.70 -5.66
N ARG A 332 -1.53 -30.58 -6.39
CA ARG A 332 -0.28 -29.79 -6.33
C ARG A 332 -0.23 -28.94 -5.06
N THR A 333 0.63 -29.35 -4.13
CA THR A 333 0.98 -28.61 -2.90
C THR A 333 2.50 -28.53 -2.72
N MET A 334 2.97 -27.40 -2.19
CA MET A 334 4.40 -27.09 -1.99
C MET A 334 4.67 -26.39 -0.63
N GLY A 335 3.74 -26.50 0.32
CA GLY A 335 3.91 -26.06 1.71
C GLY A 335 3.49 -24.62 2.01
N HIS A 336 3.32 -23.73 1.03
CA HIS A 336 2.74 -22.41 1.26
C HIS A 336 1.23 -22.43 1.05
N ALA A 337 0.48 -21.78 1.94
CA ALA A 337 -0.97 -21.61 1.84
C ALA A 337 -1.33 -20.17 2.22
N SER A 338 -1.84 -19.41 1.25
CA SER A 338 -2.38 -18.07 1.48
C SER A 338 -3.79 -18.17 2.07
N ILE A 339 -4.12 -17.25 2.97
CA ILE A 339 -5.43 -17.11 3.59
C ILE A 339 -6.34 -16.32 2.67
N ASN A 340 -7.57 -16.79 2.45
CA ASN A 340 -8.58 -16.03 1.71
C ASN A 340 -9.25 -15.00 2.63
N PHE A 341 -8.59 -13.85 2.82
CA PHE A 341 -9.08 -12.81 3.73
C PHE A 341 -10.47 -12.30 3.36
N TYR A 342 -10.81 -12.24 2.07
CA TYR A 342 -12.15 -11.81 1.66
C TYR A 342 -13.23 -12.76 2.16
N ALA A 343 -13.06 -14.08 1.94
CA ALA A 343 -14.04 -15.08 2.38
C ALA A 343 -14.14 -15.13 3.92
N GLN A 344 -12.99 -15.17 4.60
CA GLN A 344 -12.93 -15.15 6.06
C GLN A 344 -13.58 -13.89 6.65
N GLY A 345 -13.38 -12.74 6.01
CA GLY A 345 -14.01 -11.49 6.44
C GLY A 345 -15.51 -11.48 6.20
N ASN A 346 -15.98 -12.06 5.09
CA ASN A 346 -17.41 -12.22 4.85
C ASN A 346 -18.08 -13.07 5.94
N GLU A 347 -17.48 -14.20 6.31
CA GLU A 347 -17.96 -15.04 7.42
C GLU A 347 -17.98 -14.27 8.75
N LYS A 348 -16.87 -13.61 9.11
CA LYS A 348 -16.78 -12.82 10.36
C LYS A 348 -17.81 -11.68 10.43
N LEU A 349 -18.07 -11.01 9.29
CA LEU A 349 -19.07 -9.96 9.19
C LEU A 349 -20.48 -10.53 9.44
N GLU A 350 -20.80 -11.67 8.83
CA GLU A 350 -22.08 -12.35 8.99
C GLU A 350 -22.31 -12.89 10.41
N GLU A 351 -21.27 -13.44 11.04
CA GLU A 351 -21.40 -14.12 12.34
C GLU A 351 -21.51 -13.18 13.55
N SER A 352 -20.74 -12.08 13.58
CA SER A 352 -20.68 -11.26 14.80
C SER A 352 -20.23 -9.81 14.61
N GLN A 353 -19.40 -9.51 13.61
CA GLN A 353 -18.81 -8.17 13.52
C GLN A 353 -19.84 -7.09 13.17
N ILE A 354 -20.85 -7.41 12.34
CA ILE A 354 -21.94 -6.46 12.04
C ILE A 354 -22.78 -6.18 13.30
N ASP A 355 -23.15 -7.22 14.05
CA ASP A 355 -23.94 -7.05 15.27
C ASP A 355 -23.19 -6.22 16.32
N LYS A 356 -21.88 -6.49 16.47
CA LYS A 356 -20.99 -5.70 17.31
C LYS A 356 -20.98 -4.23 16.86
N PHE A 357 -20.76 -3.99 15.57
CA PHE A 357 -20.72 -2.65 14.99
C PHE A 357 -22.04 -1.88 15.17
N ILE A 358 -23.18 -2.52 14.91
CA ILE A 358 -24.51 -1.91 15.10
C ILE A 358 -24.69 -1.51 16.56
N ARG A 359 -24.37 -2.41 17.51
CA ARG A 359 -24.50 -2.14 18.94
C ARG A 359 -23.65 -0.94 19.37
N GLU A 360 -22.40 -0.86 18.89
CA GLU A 360 -21.47 0.22 19.21
C GLU A 360 -21.91 1.56 18.59
N SER A 361 -22.20 1.57 17.28
CA SER A 361 -22.61 2.79 16.56
C SER A 361 -23.97 3.35 17.03
N THR A 362 -24.89 2.49 17.48
CA THR A 362 -26.21 2.92 17.95
C THR A 362 -26.25 3.31 19.42
N ALA A 363 -25.23 2.96 20.22
CA ALA A 363 -25.20 3.26 21.65
C ALA A 363 -25.34 4.77 21.94
N TYR A 364 -24.72 5.63 21.12
CA TYR A 364 -24.85 7.08 21.23
C TYR A 364 -26.21 7.63 20.75
N SER A 365 -26.86 6.93 19.82
CA SER A 365 -28.20 7.33 19.34
C SER A 365 -29.22 7.25 20.45
N ASP A 366 -29.13 6.23 21.29
CA ASP A 366 -30.05 6.04 22.41
C ASP A 366 -29.82 7.11 23.49
N ILE A 367 -28.56 7.44 23.81
CA ILE A 367 -28.21 8.57 24.69
C ILE A 367 -28.77 9.90 24.12
N THR A 368 -28.63 10.13 22.82
CA THR A 368 -29.10 11.36 22.17
C THR A 368 -30.63 11.45 22.17
N LYS A 369 -31.31 10.32 21.95
CA LYS A 369 -32.78 10.25 22.06
C LYS A 369 -33.24 10.51 23.48
N ASP A 370 -32.56 9.96 24.49
CA ASP A 370 -32.89 10.18 25.90
C ASP A 370 -32.75 11.67 26.24
N VAL A 371 -31.64 12.32 25.83
CA VAL A 371 -31.42 13.76 26.00
C VAL A 371 -32.48 14.62 25.27
N LEU A 372 -32.85 14.26 24.03
CA LEU A 372 -33.82 15.01 23.23
C LEU A 372 -35.28 14.76 23.66
N SER A 373 -35.58 13.59 24.24
CA SER A 373 -36.92 13.24 24.70
C SER A 373 -37.36 14.05 25.92
N GLY A 374 -36.43 14.75 26.57
CA GLY A 374 -36.73 15.65 27.68
C GLY A 374 -37.34 14.92 28.87
N GLU A 375 -37.06 13.62 29.05
CA GLU A 375 -37.25 12.99 30.35
C GLU A 375 -36.32 13.71 31.32
N GLU A 376 -36.88 14.66 32.08
CA GLU A 376 -36.22 15.35 33.19
C GLU A 376 -35.81 14.31 34.24
N HIS A 377 -34.70 13.62 34.00
CA HIS A 377 -33.93 13.01 35.05
C HIS A 377 -33.15 14.14 35.72
N ASP A 378 -33.74 14.72 36.77
CA ASP A 378 -33.09 15.62 37.74
C ASP A 378 -31.84 14.99 38.43
N HIS A 379 -31.47 13.77 38.03
CA HIS A 379 -30.25 13.09 38.39
C HIS A 379 -29.44 12.81 37.12
N TRP A 380 -28.60 13.78 36.73
CA TRP A 380 -27.36 13.52 36.00
C TRP A 380 -26.46 12.68 36.90
N ASP A 381 -26.75 11.38 36.99
CA ASP A 381 -26.10 10.47 37.94
C ASP A 381 -24.71 10.01 37.47
N GLU A 382 -23.86 9.65 38.43
CA GLU A 382 -22.54 9.02 38.21
C GLU A 382 -22.61 7.78 37.30
N GLU A 383 -23.78 7.14 37.19
CA GLU A 383 -24.01 5.99 36.31
C GLU A 383 -24.08 6.38 34.82
N MET A 384 -24.67 7.53 34.49
CA MET A 384 -24.71 8.03 33.11
C MET A 384 -23.33 8.54 32.69
N GLN A 385 -22.63 9.22 33.61
CA GLN A 385 -21.23 9.61 33.41
C GLN A 385 -20.34 8.38 33.22
N LYS A 386 -20.49 7.32 34.03
CA LYS A 386 -19.77 6.05 33.80
C LYS A 386 -20.10 5.38 32.47
N LYS A 387 -21.35 5.45 32.00
CA LYS A 387 -21.70 4.93 30.67
C LYS A 387 -21.00 5.72 29.57
N ILE A 388 -20.98 7.05 29.67
CA ILE A 388 -20.26 7.91 28.72
C ILE A 388 -18.75 7.63 28.78
N ASP A 389 -18.16 7.58 29.97
CA ASP A 389 -16.73 7.35 30.18
C ASP A 389 -16.29 5.96 29.67
N ASN A 390 -17.12 4.93 29.85
CA ASN A 390 -16.85 3.59 29.29
C ASN A 390 -16.92 3.59 27.75
N ILE A 391 -17.88 4.30 27.15
CA ILE A 391 -17.98 4.37 25.68
C ILE A 391 -16.84 5.22 25.11
N LEU A 392 -16.44 6.30 25.79
CA LEU A 392 -15.30 7.14 25.40
C LEU A 392 -13.96 6.39 25.54
N GLN A 393 -13.77 5.55 26.56
CA GLN A 393 -12.58 4.69 26.66
C GLN A 393 -12.48 3.66 25.53
N ASP A 394 -13.62 3.11 25.09
CA ASP A 394 -13.68 2.18 23.96
C ASP A 394 -13.53 2.90 22.59
N HIS A 395 -13.80 4.20 22.52
CA HIS A 395 -13.67 5.03 21.30
C HIS A 395 -12.29 5.72 21.20
N ASP A 396 -11.69 6.18 22.31
CA ASP A 396 -10.34 6.76 22.34
C ASP A 396 -9.26 5.70 22.05
N THR A 397 -9.51 4.43 22.37
CA THR A 397 -8.66 3.31 21.90
C THR A 397 -8.78 3.08 20.38
N MET A 398 -9.77 3.64 19.69
CA MET A 398 -9.88 3.59 18.22
C MET A 398 -9.23 4.78 17.50
N VAL A 399 -9.16 5.94 18.15
CA VAL A 399 -8.56 7.17 17.59
C VAL A 399 -7.09 7.30 17.98
N SER A 400 -6.66 6.84 19.15
CA SER A 400 -5.25 6.92 19.58
C SER A 400 -4.30 5.98 18.82
N ASP A 401 -4.83 4.95 18.16
CA ASP A 401 -4.02 3.94 17.45
C ASP A 401 -3.88 4.19 15.94
N CYS A 402 -4.41 5.30 15.41
CA CYS A 402 -4.06 5.75 14.06
C CYS A 402 -2.73 6.53 14.02
N ASP A 403 -2.29 7.07 15.16
CA ASP A 403 -1.06 7.88 15.26
C ASP A 403 0.11 7.14 15.93
N SER A 404 -0.11 5.96 16.53
CA SER A 404 0.89 5.29 17.39
C SER A 404 1.88 4.34 16.69
N ASP A 405 1.80 4.15 15.36
CA ASP A 405 2.79 3.35 14.63
C ASP A 405 4.04 4.15 14.20
N ASN A 406 4.17 5.39 14.68
CA ASN A 406 5.31 6.28 14.44
C ASN A 406 5.88 6.95 15.71
N GLU A 407 6.07 6.19 16.80
CA GLU A 407 6.96 6.63 17.89
C GLU A 407 8.30 5.90 17.85
N SER A 408 9.33 6.71 17.69
CA SER A 408 10.75 6.44 17.82
C SER A 408 11.10 5.72 19.13
N GLY A 409 11.84 4.62 19.01
CA GLY A 409 12.50 4.00 20.15
C GLY A 409 13.61 4.90 20.68
N ALA A 410 13.40 5.47 21.85
CA ALA A 410 14.45 5.97 22.71
C ALA A 410 14.21 5.46 24.13
N GLU A 411 14.72 4.25 24.42
CA GLU A 411 14.84 3.77 25.79
C GLU A 411 15.92 4.60 26.50
N SER A 412 15.50 5.46 27.43
CA SER A 412 16.39 6.15 28.35
C SER A 412 16.85 5.17 29.44
N ASP A 413 18.11 4.73 29.37
CA ASP A 413 18.79 4.10 30.50
C ASP A 413 19.32 5.17 31.45
N ALA A 414 18.97 5.02 32.72
CA ALA A 414 19.30 5.95 33.79
C ALA A 414 20.67 5.61 34.39
N GLY A 415 21.58 6.57 34.39
CA GLY A 415 22.85 6.48 35.09
C GLY A 415 23.29 7.84 35.63
N ASP A 416 23.20 7.99 36.95
CA ASP A 416 23.70 9.10 37.77
C ASP A 416 25.19 9.44 37.52
N ASP A 417 25.55 10.73 37.56
CA ASP A 417 26.37 11.35 38.64
C ASP A 417 27.22 12.57 38.16
N ALA A 418 27.26 13.57 39.04
CA ALA A 418 28.24 14.66 39.25
C ALA A 418 28.45 15.79 38.21
N GLY A 419 27.89 16.97 38.55
CA GLY A 419 28.70 18.04 39.17
C GLY A 419 29.24 19.21 38.30
N GLU A 420 28.94 20.43 38.80
CA GLU A 420 29.63 21.73 38.59
C GLU A 420 29.33 22.48 37.28
N ASP A 421 28.58 23.58 37.26
CA ASP A 421 28.79 24.95 37.82
C ASP A 421 29.70 25.86 36.96
N LEU A 422 29.17 27.06 36.68
CA LEU A 422 29.75 28.26 36.02
C LEU A 422 29.98 28.14 34.50
N GLY A 423 29.40 28.95 33.61
CA GLY A 423 29.11 30.38 33.68
C GLY A 423 30.02 31.12 32.70
N GLY A 424 29.46 31.91 31.77
CA GLY A 424 30.22 32.97 31.09
C GLY A 424 30.16 33.01 29.57
N ILE A 425 29.36 33.94 29.09
CA ILE A 425 29.40 34.60 27.77
C ILE A 425 30.73 35.35 27.62
N ASP A 426 31.37 35.36 26.43
CA ASP A 426 31.59 36.55 25.56
C ASP A 426 32.71 36.33 24.51
N TYR A 427 32.58 37.10 23.42
CA TYR A 427 33.16 37.02 22.08
C TYR A 427 34.65 37.43 21.93
N SER A 428 35.30 36.86 20.90
CA SER A 428 36.35 37.49 20.06
C SER A 428 36.56 36.59 18.83
N ASP A 429 36.20 36.98 17.60
CA ASP A 429 36.70 38.05 16.72
C ASP A 429 38.14 37.85 16.19
N ASP A 430 38.21 37.86 14.85
CA ASP A 430 39.35 38.00 13.93
C ASP A 430 40.60 37.10 14.02
N SER A 431 40.84 36.31 12.96
CA SER A 431 41.68 36.78 11.84
C SER A 431 42.12 35.66 10.88
N GLU A 432 42.10 36.03 9.60
CA GLU A 432 42.61 35.33 8.43
C GLU A 432 44.12 35.02 8.48
N LYS A 433 44.52 33.88 7.89
CA LYS A 433 45.67 33.65 6.96
C LYS A 433 46.03 32.17 6.92
N SER A 434 45.80 31.48 5.81
CA SER A 434 46.63 31.38 4.58
C SER A 434 47.73 30.32 4.67
N ASP A 435 47.63 29.40 3.70
CA ASP A 435 48.68 28.65 2.98
C ASP A 435 49.21 27.33 3.58
N ASP A 436 48.91 26.28 2.79
CA ASP A 436 49.74 25.17 2.32
C ASP A 436 50.55 24.32 3.33
N GLU A 437 50.25 23.02 3.39
CA GLU A 437 51.21 21.97 2.98
C GLU A 437 50.56 20.57 2.96
N GLU A 438 50.87 19.83 1.89
CA GLU A 438 50.62 18.39 1.71
C GLU A 438 51.25 17.55 2.85
N MET A 439 50.51 16.56 3.37
CA MET A 439 51.16 15.35 3.87
C MET A 439 50.22 14.14 3.80
N ASP A 440 50.56 13.22 2.89
CA ASP A 440 50.12 11.83 2.89
C ASP A 440 50.34 11.18 4.26
N ARG A 441 49.32 10.51 4.79
CA ARG A 441 49.47 9.27 5.57
C ARG A 441 48.18 8.47 5.69
N ASP A 442 48.30 7.27 5.14
CA ASP A 442 47.50 6.07 5.29
C ASP A 442 47.28 5.65 6.77
N LEU A 443 46.13 5.02 7.02
CA LEU A 443 45.75 4.03 8.05
C LEU A 443 44.55 4.39 8.94
N GLY A 444 43.51 3.54 8.87
CA GLY A 444 42.64 3.22 10.00
C GLY A 444 41.15 3.40 9.75
N GLY A 445 40.49 2.32 9.33
CA GLY A 445 39.03 2.26 9.34
C GLY A 445 38.47 2.22 10.75
N GLN A 446 37.39 2.97 10.96
CA GLN A 446 36.43 2.78 12.04
C GLN A 446 35.03 2.94 11.43
N ASP A 447 34.20 1.94 11.68
CA ASP A 447 32.77 1.94 11.40
C ASP A 447 32.11 3.09 12.16
N GLU A 448 31.53 4.03 11.42
CA GLU A 448 30.59 5.01 11.96
C GLU A 448 29.16 4.56 11.64
N SER A 449 28.32 4.68 12.66
CA SER A 449 26.95 4.21 12.81
C SER A 449 25.97 4.83 11.81
N ASP A 450 25.21 3.95 11.15
CA ASP A 450 24.21 4.19 10.09
C ASP A 450 22.83 4.71 10.59
N GLU A 451 22.73 5.36 11.75
CA GLU A 451 21.41 5.70 12.36
C GLU A 451 20.85 7.09 11.98
N ASP A 452 21.65 8.00 11.40
CA ASP A 452 21.19 9.35 11.01
C ASP A 452 20.78 9.48 9.52
N LEU A 453 20.79 8.38 8.76
CA LEU A 453 20.54 8.36 7.31
C LEU A 453 19.09 8.02 6.90
N GLU A 454 18.22 7.67 7.84
CA GLU A 454 16.84 7.28 7.52
C GLU A 454 15.91 8.49 7.32
N GLY A 455 16.04 9.53 8.15
CA GLY A 455 15.24 10.77 8.01
C GLY A 455 15.59 11.62 6.78
N GLN A 456 16.83 11.52 6.27
CA GLN A 456 17.24 12.21 5.04
C GLN A 456 16.72 11.51 3.77
N LYS A 457 16.51 10.19 3.79
CA LYS A 457 16.03 9.43 2.62
C LYS A 457 14.58 9.71 2.29
N GLU A 458 13.71 9.88 3.29
CA GLU A 458 12.29 10.20 3.05
C GLU A 458 12.10 11.61 2.45
N ASN A 459 12.91 12.58 2.89
CA ASN A 459 12.91 13.93 2.30
C ASN A 459 13.54 13.97 0.90
N GLU A 460 14.47 13.07 0.58
CA GLU A 460 14.96 12.91 -0.79
C GLU A 460 13.89 12.28 -1.71
N GLU A 461 13.13 11.28 -1.25
CA GLU A 461 12.07 10.63 -2.02
C GLU A 461 10.87 11.56 -2.30
N LEU A 462 10.51 12.46 -1.37
CA LEU A 462 9.52 13.54 -1.60
C LEU A 462 10.02 14.55 -2.64
N SER A 463 11.29 14.96 -2.56
CA SER A 463 11.89 15.83 -3.57
C SER A 463 11.95 15.17 -4.96
N GLU A 464 12.06 13.84 -5.02
CA GLU A 464 12.07 13.09 -6.28
C GLU A 464 10.67 13.03 -6.93
N MET A 465 9.58 12.90 -6.16
CA MET A 465 8.22 13.01 -6.68
C MET A 465 7.90 14.44 -7.14
N GLU A 466 8.29 15.47 -6.38
CA GLU A 466 8.08 16.87 -6.75
C GLU A 466 8.94 17.33 -7.96
N GLU A 467 10.16 16.81 -8.11
CA GLU A 467 11.04 17.14 -9.24
C GLU A 467 10.69 16.39 -10.54
N GLU A 468 10.21 15.13 -10.47
CA GLU A 468 9.60 14.45 -11.64
C GLU A 468 8.43 15.25 -12.20
N GLU A 469 7.76 16.04 -11.36
CA GLU A 469 6.60 16.85 -11.71
C GLU A 469 6.93 18.22 -12.33
N MET A 470 8.12 18.80 -12.13
CA MET A 470 8.44 20.13 -12.70
C MET A 470 8.90 20.08 -14.17
N ASP A 471 9.74 19.11 -14.55
CA ASP A 471 10.49 19.14 -15.83
C ASP A 471 9.68 18.71 -17.07
N GLN A 472 8.45 18.21 -16.92
CA GLN A 472 7.56 17.90 -18.05
C GLN A 472 6.64 19.08 -18.46
N TYR A 473 6.81 20.27 -17.86
CA TYR A 473 6.05 21.45 -18.25
C TYR A 473 6.56 22.05 -19.56
N VAL A 474 5.83 21.81 -20.66
CA VAL A 474 5.89 22.67 -21.85
C VAL A 474 4.71 23.64 -21.75
N PRO A 475 4.94 24.96 -21.57
CA PRO A 475 3.83 25.91 -21.55
C PRO A 475 3.06 25.85 -22.87
N PRO A 476 1.72 26.01 -22.84
CA PRO A 476 0.94 26.07 -24.06
C PRO A 476 1.47 27.19 -24.96
N VAL A 477 1.80 26.85 -26.20
CA VAL A 477 2.14 27.83 -27.24
C VAL A 477 0.84 28.55 -27.61
N ASP A 478 0.62 29.72 -27.02
CA ASP A 478 -0.47 30.62 -27.39
C ASP A 478 -0.34 30.98 -28.88
N GLY A 479 -1.26 30.48 -29.69
CA GLY A 479 -1.23 30.74 -31.13
C GLY A 479 -2.23 29.96 -31.96
N ALA A 480 -3.51 29.93 -31.57
CA ALA A 480 -4.58 29.57 -32.51
C ALA A 480 -5.79 30.50 -32.29
N SER A 481 -5.77 31.61 -33.01
CA SER A 481 -6.92 32.47 -33.24
C SER A 481 -8.09 31.65 -33.81
N PHE A 482 -9.18 31.58 -33.05
CA PHE A 482 -10.45 31.05 -33.52
C PHE A 482 -11.06 32.07 -34.49
N GLU A 483 -10.91 31.82 -35.79
CA GLU A 483 -11.71 32.51 -36.82
C GLU A 483 -13.14 31.96 -36.75
N SER A 484 -14.09 32.86 -36.49
CA SER A 484 -15.51 32.61 -36.61
C SER A 484 -15.94 32.85 -38.06
N ASP A 485 -16.33 31.80 -38.77
CA ASP A 485 -17.05 31.93 -40.04
C ASP A 485 -18.51 31.52 -39.87
N GLY A 486 -19.38 32.38 -40.41
CA GLY A 486 -20.81 32.14 -40.64
C GLY A 486 -21.11 31.69 -42.06
#